data_AF-A0A0F6PU00-F1
#
_entry.id   AF-A0A0F6PU00-F1
#
_cell.length_a   1.000
_cell.length_b   1.000
_cell.length_c   1.000
_cell.angle_alpha   90.00
_cell.angle_beta   90.00
_cell.angle_gamma   90.00
#
_symmetry.space_group_name_H-M   'P 1'
#
loop_
_entity.id
_entity.type
_entity.pdbx_description
1 polymer ?
#
loop_
_entity_poly.entity_id
_entity_poly.type
_entity_poly.pdbx_seq_one_letter_code
_entity_poly.pdbx_strand_id
1 'polypeptide(L)'
;LTYPLTGNYGVPDEEEKDEHGLPKHLEWLDGITVAALVVGEDCETPSHWRSKETLSKWMYKHNVPGISGIDTRALTKKIRENGTILGRIVFEYPENINSLTFFDPNKRNLVAECSIKKPMVFNETGLPRICAIDCGLKLNQIKCFISRGARVELVPWNWELNESTFDGLFISNGPGDPVACKDTVTQIQKILKSGMKPIFGICLGHQLLSTAIGCKTYKMKYGNRGHNLPCIHHGTGRCFMTSQNHGFAVDTETLPYEWEPLFTNANDSTNEGIIHKQKPYFSVQFHPEHTAGPEDLELLFDVFLNAVKTQKLHGASTISLRQQLINRLSYTPTSESIPEKRPRKVLILGSGGLSIGQAGEFDYSGSQAIKAMKEEKIQTVLINPNIATVQTSKGLADKCYFLPLTPEYVEQVIKAERPNGVLLTFGGQTALNCGVELEKSGVFSKYNVKILGTPIQSIIETEDRKMFAERINEFGEQVAPSEAVCSVEEALNAAKRIGYPVMARAAFSLGGLGSGFADSEEELENLSRQPLA
;
A
#
# COMPACT_ATOMS: atom_id res chain seq x y z
N LEU A 1 -7.75 -1.55 -19.11
CA LEU A 1 -6.89 -1.13 -17.98
C LEU A 1 -6.68 0.36 -18.01
N THR A 2 -6.49 1.00 -16.86
CA THR A 2 -6.27 2.46 -16.75
C THR A 2 -4.81 2.84 -16.94
N TYR A 3 -3.87 1.96 -16.59
CA TYR A 3 -2.47 2.15 -16.94
C TYR A 3 -2.33 2.08 -18.47
N PRO A 4 -1.73 3.09 -19.11
CA PRO A 4 -1.82 3.25 -20.57
C PRO A 4 -1.00 2.20 -21.32
N LEU A 5 0.19 1.85 -20.84
CA LEU A 5 1.11 0.92 -21.51
C LEU A 5 1.06 -0.45 -20.82
N THR A 6 0.52 -1.47 -21.48
CA THR A 6 0.33 -2.80 -20.89
C THR A 6 1.25 -3.82 -21.54
N GLY A 7 1.79 -4.77 -20.77
CA GLY A 7 2.62 -5.86 -21.29
C GLY A 7 4.13 -5.69 -21.11
N ASN A 8 4.59 -4.63 -20.42
CA ASN A 8 6.01 -4.26 -20.30
C ASN A 8 6.92 -5.40 -19.80
N TYR A 9 6.37 -6.27 -18.95
CA TYR A 9 7.11 -7.37 -18.33
C TYR A 9 6.86 -8.73 -18.99
N GLY A 10 6.07 -8.76 -20.07
CA GLY A 10 5.64 -9.99 -20.72
C GLY A 10 4.80 -10.84 -19.78
N VAL A 11 4.80 -12.15 -20.02
CA VAL A 11 4.15 -13.15 -19.17
C VAL A 11 5.23 -14.10 -18.62
N PRO A 12 5.25 -14.36 -17.29
CA PRO A 12 6.16 -15.33 -16.70
C PRO A 12 5.78 -16.77 -17.09
N ASP A 13 6.59 -17.73 -16.69
CA ASP A 13 6.32 -19.15 -16.93
C ASP A 13 5.06 -19.60 -16.16
N GLU A 14 4.03 -20.06 -16.89
CA GLU A 14 2.77 -20.54 -16.30
C GLU A 14 2.90 -21.95 -15.67
N GLU A 15 3.91 -22.70 -16.07
CA GLU A 15 4.19 -24.04 -15.57
C GLU A 15 5.05 -24.02 -14.30
N GLU A 16 5.73 -22.90 -14.01
CA GLU A 16 6.52 -22.76 -12.79
C GLU A 16 5.62 -22.86 -11.55
N LYS A 17 5.89 -23.86 -10.71
CA LYS A 17 5.21 -24.08 -9.44
C LYS A 17 6.07 -23.62 -8.26
N ASP A 18 5.41 -23.22 -7.18
CA ASP A 18 6.05 -23.00 -5.89
C ASP A 18 6.33 -24.32 -5.16
N GLU A 19 6.92 -24.24 -3.97
CA GLU A 19 7.23 -25.39 -3.11
C GLU A 19 6.00 -26.21 -2.68
N HIS A 20 4.80 -25.68 -2.88
CA HIS A 20 3.52 -26.32 -2.56
C HIS A 20 2.80 -26.85 -3.81
N GLY A 21 3.43 -26.78 -4.98
CA GLY A 21 2.86 -27.26 -6.25
C GLY A 21 1.80 -26.32 -6.85
N LEU A 22 1.64 -25.10 -6.34
CA LEU A 22 0.74 -24.10 -6.88
C LEU A 22 1.43 -23.25 -7.96
N PRO A 23 0.71 -22.74 -8.96
CA PRO A 23 1.25 -21.75 -9.90
C PRO A 23 1.98 -20.62 -9.17
N LYS A 24 3.25 -20.39 -9.50
CA LYS A 24 4.09 -19.46 -8.75
C LYS A 24 3.72 -18.01 -8.98
N HIS A 25 3.43 -17.64 -10.23
CA HIS A 25 3.23 -16.25 -10.65
C HIS A 25 1.78 -15.91 -11.07
N LEU A 26 0.86 -16.88 -10.98
CA LEU A 26 -0.53 -16.73 -11.40
C LEU A 26 -1.48 -16.95 -10.22
N GLU A 27 -2.58 -16.19 -10.21
CA GLU A 27 -3.61 -16.23 -9.16
C GLU A 27 -4.74 -17.21 -9.45
N TRP A 28 -4.60 -18.00 -10.50
CA TRP A 28 -5.61 -18.93 -11.00
C TRP A 28 -4.96 -20.24 -11.46
N LEU A 29 -5.68 -21.35 -11.35
CA LEU A 29 -5.13 -22.68 -11.66
C LEU A 29 -4.90 -22.89 -13.16
N ASP A 30 -5.80 -22.40 -14.00
CA ASP A 30 -5.75 -22.63 -15.45
C ASP A 30 -6.39 -21.50 -16.26
N GLY A 31 -5.61 -20.95 -17.19
CA GLY A 31 -6.06 -19.94 -18.15
C GLY A 31 -6.23 -18.52 -17.62
N ILE A 32 -6.94 -17.72 -18.41
CA ILE A 32 -7.21 -16.30 -18.17
C ILE A 32 -8.68 -16.10 -17.85
N THR A 33 -8.98 -15.34 -16.79
CA THR A 33 -10.36 -15.19 -16.29
C THR A 33 -11.15 -14.03 -16.92
N VAL A 34 -10.46 -13.08 -17.56
CA VAL A 34 -11.14 -11.96 -18.24
C VAL A 34 -11.70 -12.41 -19.59
N ALA A 35 -12.92 -11.99 -19.91
CA ALA A 35 -13.54 -12.28 -21.21
C ALA A 35 -12.85 -11.55 -22.37
N ALA A 36 -12.23 -10.40 -22.09
CA ALA A 36 -11.51 -9.59 -23.06
C ALA A 36 -10.60 -8.57 -22.33
N LEU A 37 -9.58 -8.08 -23.03
CA LEU A 37 -8.72 -7.00 -22.54
C LEU A 37 -8.78 -5.77 -23.44
N VAL A 38 -8.92 -4.58 -22.84
CA VAL A 38 -8.90 -3.28 -23.53
C VAL A 38 -7.80 -2.42 -22.93
N VAL A 39 -6.84 -2.00 -23.74
CA VAL A 39 -5.66 -1.22 -23.29
C VAL A 39 -5.43 0.03 -24.16
N GLY A 40 -4.65 0.98 -23.64
CA GLY A 40 -4.20 2.13 -24.41
C GLY A 40 -3.16 1.73 -25.43
N GLU A 41 -2.09 1.10 -24.96
CA GLU A 41 -0.95 0.65 -25.75
C GLU A 41 -0.52 -0.75 -25.28
N ASP A 42 -0.15 -1.61 -26.23
CA ASP A 42 0.41 -2.94 -25.97
C ASP A 42 1.92 -2.91 -26.18
N CYS A 43 2.69 -3.47 -25.24
CA CYS A 43 4.15 -3.56 -25.34
C CYS A 43 4.54 -4.83 -26.10
N GLU A 44 4.96 -4.66 -27.35
CA GLU A 44 5.34 -5.78 -28.22
C GLU A 44 6.71 -6.40 -27.85
N THR A 45 7.58 -5.63 -27.20
CA THR A 45 8.94 -6.03 -26.81
C THR A 45 9.14 -5.94 -25.29
N PRO A 46 8.56 -6.86 -24.50
CA PRO A 46 8.70 -6.85 -23.06
C PRO A 46 10.16 -7.05 -22.63
N SER A 47 10.53 -6.44 -21.50
CA SER A 47 11.85 -6.60 -20.90
C SER A 47 11.72 -6.87 -19.40
N HIS A 48 11.80 -8.15 -19.06
CA HIS A 48 11.83 -8.63 -17.68
C HIS A 48 12.55 -9.97 -17.65
N TRP A 49 13.40 -10.20 -16.65
CA TRP A 49 14.20 -11.42 -16.55
C TRP A 49 13.36 -12.71 -16.42
N ARG A 50 12.10 -12.59 -15.98
CA ARG A 50 11.13 -13.71 -15.95
C ARG A 50 10.28 -13.85 -17.22
N SER A 51 10.33 -12.90 -18.16
CA SER A 51 9.48 -12.91 -19.34
C SER A 51 9.74 -14.15 -20.19
N LYS A 52 8.70 -14.93 -20.49
CA LYS A 52 8.75 -16.10 -21.38
C LYS A 52 8.09 -15.84 -22.72
N GLU A 53 7.01 -15.06 -22.71
CA GLU A 53 6.29 -14.67 -23.92
C GLU A 53 5.64 -13.29 -23.77
N THR A 54 5.10 -12.76 -24.87
CA THR A 54 4.38 -11.48 -24.86
C THR A 54 2.96 -11.69 -24.34
N LEU A 55 2.36 -10.63 -23.78
CA LEU A 55 0.97 -10.64 -23.35
C LEU A 55 0.02 -11.07 -24.48
N SER A 56 0.23 -10.53 -25.68
CA SER A 56 -0.58 -10.85 -26.86
C SER A 56 -0.49 -12.32 -27.28
N LYS A 57 0.69 -12.96 -27.19
CA LYS A 57 0.84 -14.40 -27.47
C LYS A 57 0.14 -15.27 -26.43
N TRP A 58 0.28 -14.92 -25.16
CA TRP A 58 -0.36 -15.64 -24.07
C TRP A 58 -1.90 -15.56 -24.17
N MET A 59 -2.43 -14.37 -24.43
CA MET A 59 -3.86 -14.17 -24.67
C MET A 59 -4.37 -14.95 -25.89
N TYR A 60 -3.60 -14.98 -26.98
CA TYR A 60 -3.94 -15.77 -28.17
C TYR A 60 -4.02 -17.27 -27.86
N LYS A 61 -3.04 -17.82 -27.10
CA LYS A 61 -3.02 -19.22 -26.66
C LYS A 61 -4.27 -19.59 -25.85
N HIS A 62 -4.73 -18.67 -25.00
CA HIS A 62 -5.90 -18.84 -24.14
C HIS A 62 -7.23 -18.40 -24.79
N ASN A 63 -7.23 -18.10 -26.09
CA ASN A 63 -8.40 -17.63 -26.84
C ASN A 63 -9.09 -16.39 -26.22
N VAL A 64 -8.31 -15.49 -25.63
CA VAL A 64 -8.84 -14.25 -25.05
C VAL A 64 -8.63 -13.08 -26.02
N PRO A 65 -9.72 -12.41 -26.46
CA PRO A 65 -9.61 -11.26 -27.35
C PRO A 65 -9.02 -10.05 -26.62
N GLY A 66 -8.17 -9.30 -27.32
CA GLY A 66 -7.58 -8.05 -26.88
C GLY A 66 -7.75 -6.95 -27.91
N ILE A 67 -7.80 -5.69 -27.45
CA ILE A 67 -7.74 -4.51 -28.31
C ILE A 67 -6.88 -3.42 -27.66
N SER A 68 -5.97 -2.85 -28.44
CA SER A 68 -5.11 -1.72 -28.08
C SER A 68 -5.46 -0.48 -28.92
N GLY A 69 -4.83 0.66 -28.64
CA GLY A 69 -5.12 1.93 -29.32
C GLY A 69 -6.41 2.61 -28.85
N ILE A 70 -6.97 2.18 -27.72
CA ILE A 70 -8.22 2.73 -27.19
C ILE A 70 -7.91 3.81 -26.15
N ASP A 71 -8.60 4.96 -26.21
CA ASP A 71 -8.58 5.94 -25.11
C ASP A 71 -9.30 5.36 -23.87
N THR A 72 -8.55 4.62 -23.06
CA THR A 72 -9.05 3.98 -21.85
C THR A 72 -9.44 5.00 -20.78
N ARG A 73 -8.91 6.23 -20.82
CA ARG A 73 -9.34 7.32 -19.94
C ARG A 73 -10.75 7.78 -20.30
N ALA A 74 -11.05 7.99 -21.57
CA ALA A 74 -12.41 8.31 -22.03
C ALA A 74 -13.39 7.18 -21.72
N LEU A 75 -13.00 5.91 -21.94
CA LEU A 75 -13.82 4.75 -21.57
C LEU A 75 -14.11 4.70 -20.06
N THR A 76 -13.09 4.94 -19.23
CA THR A 76 -13.23 4.97 -17.77
C THR A 76 -14.20 6.06 -17.32
N LYS A 77 -14.13 7.27 -17.92
CA LYS A 77 -15.10 8.34 -17.65
C LYS A 77 -16.53 7.93 -18.01
N LYS A 78 -16.73 7.31 -19.17
CA LYS A 78 -18.05 6.82 -19.62
C LYS A 78 -18.63 5.81 -18.62
N ILE A 79 -17.85 4.83 -18.17
CA ILE A 79 -18.28 3.83 -17.17
C ILE A 79 -18.59 4.52 -15.84
N ARG A 80 -17.74 5.42 -15.37
CA ARG A 80 -17.97 6.16 -14.11
C ARG A 80 -19.27 6.98 -14.14
N GLU A 81 -19.54 7.64 -15.27
CA GLU A 81 -20.70 8.53 -15.44
C GLU A 81 -22.01 7.74 -15.59
N ASN A 82 -22.00 6.65 -16.36
CA ASN A 82 -23.21 5.87 -16.70
C ASN A 82 -23.40 4.61 -15.83
N GLY A 83 -22.42 4.25 -15.01
CA GLY A 83 -22.42 3.02 -14.22
C GLY A 83 -21.95 1.79 -14.99
N THR A 84 -22.46 0.61 -14.62
CA THR A 84 -22.07 -0.65 -15.28
C THR A 84 -22.59 -0.65 -16.72
N ILE A 85 -21.67 -0.71 -17.69
CA ILE A 85 -21.98 -0.73 -19.13
C ILE A 85 -21.69 -2.13 -19.69
N LEU A 86 -22.59 -2.64 -20.52
CA LEU A 86 -22.31 -3.84 -21.32
C LEU A 86 -21.50 -3.45 -22.55
N GLY A 87 -20.43 -4.19 -22.82
CA GLY A 87 -19.54 -3.95 -23.95
C GLY A 87 -19.26 -5.23 -24.73
N ARG A 88 -18.81 -5.08 -25.97
CA ARG A 88 -18.42 -6.17 -26.85
C ARG A 88 -17.27 -5.73 -27.74
N ILE A 89 -16.25 -6.57 -27.90
CA ILE A 89 -15.23 -6.42 -28.94
C ILE A 89 -15.74 -7.15 -30.19
N VAL A 90 -15.63 -6.49 -31.33
CA VAL A 90 -15.96 -7.04 -32.65
C VAL A 90 -14.75 -6.87 -33.56
N PHE A 91 -14.47 -7.89 -34.39
CA PHE A 91 -13.33 -7.87 -35.31
C PHE A 91 -13.59 -7.00 -36.54
N GLU A 92 -14.83 -6.95 -36.98
CA GLU A 92 -15.28 -6.16 -38.12
C GLU A 92 -16.39 -5.20 -37.68
N TYR A 93 -16.47 -4.07 -38.37
CA TYR A 93 -17.54 -3.12 -38.14
C TYR A 93 -18.88 -3.74 -38.56
N PRO A 94 -19.85 -3.90 -37.66
CA PRO A 94 -21.11 -4.56 -37.98
C PRO A 94 -21.93 -3.70 -38.95
N GLU A 95 -22.49 -4.32 -39.99
CA GLU A 95 -23.41 -3.63 -40.93
C GLU A 95 -24.63 -3.04 -40.22
N ASN A 96 -25.10 -3.72 -39.16
CA ASN A 96 -26.18 -3.25 -38.30
C ASN A 96 -25.79 -3.38 -36.81
N ILE A 97 -25.48 -2.25 -36.17
CA ILE A 97 -25.15 -2.23 -34.72
C ILE A 97 -26.33 -2.72 -33.87
N ASN A 98 -27.57 -2.44 -34.29
CA ASN A 98 -28.77 -2.80 -33.51
C ASN A 98 -29.05 -4.30 -33.51
N SER A 99 -28.44 -5.09 -34.40
CA SER A 99 -28.56 -6.55 -34.37
C SER A 99 -27.58 -7.21 -33.39
N LEU A 100 -26.68 -6.45 -32.75
CA LEU A 100 -25.77 -7.00 -31.75
C LEU A 100 -26.50 -7.30 -30.44
N THR A 101 -26.40 -8.55 -30.01
CA THR A 101 -26.90 -8.97 -28.70
C THR A 101 -25.86 -8.71 -27.62
N PHE A 102 -26.29 -8.06 -26.53
CA PHE A 102 -25.50 -7.87 -25.31
C PHE A 102 -26.02 -8.82 -24.23
N PHE A 103 -25.10 -9.57 -23.61
CA PHE A 103 -25.43 -10.48 -22.52
C PHE A 103 -24.90 -9.89 -21.22
N ASP A 104 -25.77 -9.79 -20.21
CA ASP A 104 -25.35 -9.41 -18.85
C ASP A 104 -24.84 -10.66 -18.12
N PRO A 105 -23.52 -10.76 -17.85
CA PRO A 105 -22.96 -11.92 -17.15
C PRO A 105 -23.49 -12.05 -15.72
N ASN A 106 -23.98 -10.97 -15.09
CA ASN A 106 -24.50 -11.00 -13.72
C ASN A 106 -25.81 -11.78 -13.58
N LYS A 107 -26.47 -12.13 -14.68
CA LYS A 107 -27.66 -13.00 -14.66
C LYS A 107 -27.33 -14.49 -14.47
N ARG A 108 -26.06 -14.86 -14.63
CA ARG A 108 -25.57 -16.24 -14.47
C ARG A 108 -24.96 -16.43 -13.08
N ASN A 109 -24.91 -17.68 -12.62
CA ASN A 109 -24.16 -18.02 -11.42
C ASN A 109 -22.66 -18.17 -11.77
N LEU A 110 -21.96 -17.05 -11.80
CA LEU A 110 -20.52 -17.01 -12.14
C LEU A 110 -19.67 -17.80 -11.15
N VAL A 111 -20.09 -17.89 -9.88
CA VAL A 111 -19.42 -18.70 -8.86
C VAL A 111 -19.43 -20.18 -9.23
N ALA A 112 -20.57 -20.70 -9.71
CA ALA A 112 -20.66 -22.10 -10.14
C ALA A 112 -19.78 -22.41 -11.36
N GLU A 113 -19.53 -21.42 -12.21
CA GLU A 113 -18.66 -21.55 -13.38
C GLU A 113 -17.19 -21.64 -12.95
N CYS A 114 -16.74 -20.80 -12.02
CA CYS A 114 -15.35 -20.69 -11.63
C CYS A 114 -14.91 -21.63 -10.49
N SER A 115 -15.83 -22.05 -9.62
CA SER A 115 -15.53 -22.95 -8.50
C SER A 115 -14.98 -24.30 -8.98
N ILE A 116 -14.01 -24.84 -8.22
CA ILE A 116 -13.53 -26.22 -8.35
C ILE A 116 -14.69 -27.22 -8.29
N LYS A 117 -14.52 -28.36 -8.95
CA LYS A 117 -15.56 -29.41 -9.04
C LYS A 117 -15.38 -30.54 -8.02
N LYS A 118 -14.18 -30.70 -7.46
CA LYS A 118 -13.84 -31.71 -6.46
C LYS A 118 -12.94 -31.09 -5.40
N PRO A 119 -13.08 -31.45 -4.11
CA PRO A 119 -12.24 -30.92 -3.05
C PRO A 119 -10.74 -31.13 -3.32
N MET A 120 -9.93 -30.17 -2.86
CA MET A 120 -8.47 -30.20 -2.93
C MET A 120 -7.89 -29.93 -1.55
N VAL A 121 -6.80 -30.61 -1.20
CA VAL A 121 -6.12 -30.45 0.08
C VAL A 121 -4.72 -29.89 -0.15
N PHE A 122 -4.38 -28.84 0.58
CA PHE A 122 -3.07 -28.19 0.56
C PHE A 122 -2.45 -28.26 1.95
N ASN A 123 -1.13 -28.51 2.00
CA ASN A 123 -0.38 -28.69 3.23
C ASN A 123 -1.02 -29.75 4.16
N GLU A 124 -1.10 -31.00 3.68
CA GLU A 124 -1.92 -32.07 4.26
C GLU A 124 -1.62 -32.37 5.74
N THR A 125 -0.36 -32.23 6.16
CA THR A 125 0.09 -32.42 7.55
C THR A 125 -0.01 -31.16 8.41
N GLY A 126 -0.43 -30.03 7.82
CA GLY A 126 -0.52 -28.73 8.47
C GLY A 126 -1.63 -28.63 9.52
N LEU A 127 -1.52 -27.62 10.38
CA LEU A 127 -2.51 -27.26 11.39
C LEU A 127 -2.53 -25.74 11.63
N PRO A 128 -3.70 -25.15 11.91
CA PRO A 128 -5.01 -25.78 12.03
C PRO A 128 -5.63 -26.18 10.67
N ARG A 129 -6.73 -26.94 10.70
CA ARG A 129 -7.49 -27.34 9.51
C ARG A 129 -8.49 -26.26 9.12
N ILE A 130 -8.31 -25.65 7.96
CA ILE A 130 -9.19 -24.62 7.42
C ILE A 130 -10.02 -25.22 6.29
N CYS A 131 -11.35 -25.11 6.38
CA CYS A 131 -12.23 -25.38 5.24
C CYS A 131 -12.42 -24.07 4.47
N ALA A 132 -11.99 -24.04 3.22
CA ALA A 132 -12.12 -22.90 2.33
C ALA A 132 -13.21 -23.17 1.29
N ILE A 133 -14.27 -22.38 1.26
CA ILE A 133 -15.27 -22.46 0.20
C ILE A 133 -14.75 -21.70 -1.01
N ASP A 134 -14.61 -22.39 -2.15
CA ASP A 134 -14.19 -21.78 -3.40
C ASP A 134 -15.37 -21.10 -4.09
N CYS A 135 -15.43 -19.78 -3.96
CA CYS A 135 -16.36 -18.94 -4.68
C CYS A 135 -15.75 -18.33 -5.96
N GLY A 136 -14.58 -18.77 -6.41
CA GLY A 136 -13.73 -18.08 -7.39
C GLY A 136 -12.46 -17.53 -6.76
N LEU A 137 -11.84 -18.34 -5.91
CA LEU A 137 -10.71 -18.00 -5.05
C LEU A 137 -9.47 -17.56 -5.85
N LYS A 138 -8.79 -16.52 -5.36
CA LYS A 138 -7.42 -16.19 -5.75
C LYS A 138 -6.42 -17.08 -5.02
N LEU A 139 -5.52 -17.74 -5.75
CA LEU A 139 -4.58 -18.72 -5.19
C LEU A 139 -3.75 -18.18 -4.02
N ASN A 140 -3.41 -16.89 -4.00
CA ASN A 140 -2.64 -16.36 -2.88
C ASN A 140 -3.38 -16.45 -1.54
N GLN A 141 -4.72 -16.55 -1.51
CA GLN A 141 -5.46 -16.82 -0.26
C GLN A 141 -5.07 -18.16 0.36
N ILE A 142 -4.82 -19.19 -0.46
CA ILE A 142 -4.34 -20.49 -0.01
C ILE A 142 -2.88 -20.37 0.44
N LYS A 143 -2.04 -19.69 -0.35
CA LYS A 143 -0.63 -19.45 -0.03
C LYS A 143 -0.45 -18.75 1.32
N CYS A 144 -1.25 -17.72 1.60
CA CYS A 144 -1.24 -17.02 2.89
C CYS A 144 -1.53 -17.95 4.08
N PHE A 145 -2.40 -18.97 3.92
CA PHE A 145 -2.68 -19.93 4.97
C PHE A 145 -1.59 -20.99 5.14
N ILE A 146 -1.12 -21.58 4.04
CA ILE A 146 -0.14 -22.67 4.09
C ILE A 146 1.24 -22.18 4.54
N SER A 147 1.64 -20.94 4.17
CA SER A 147 2.89 -20.33 4.66
C SER A 147 2.88 -20.10 6.17
N ARG A 148 1.69 -20.03 6.77
CA ARG A 148 1.45 -19.94 8.23
C ARG A 148 1.24 -21.31 8.89
N GLY A 149 1.48 -22.40 8.14
CA GLY A 149 1.44 -23.78 8.61
C GLY A 149 0.06 -24.43 8.62
N ALA A 150 -1.00 -23.74 8.15
CA ALA A 150 -2.35 -24.30 8.15
C ALA A 150 -2.54 -25.36 7.06
N ARG A 151 -3.35 -26.39 7.34
CA ARG A 151 -3.87 -27.30 6.31
C ARG A 151 -5.13 -26.66 5.73
N VAL A 152 -5.20 -26.54 4.41
CA VAL A 152 -6.39 -25.97 3.74
C VAL A 152 -7.08 -27.03 2.91
N GLU A 153 -8.38 -27.21 3.15
CA GLU A 153 -9.26 -28.02 2.33
C GLU A 153 -10.18 -27.09 1.54
N LEU A 154 -9.87 -26.92 0.26
CA LEU A 154 -10.66 -26.14 -0.67
C LEU A 154 -11.83 -27.00 -1.15
N VAL A 155 -13.06 -26.52 -0.99
CA VAL A 155 -14.29 -27.24 -1.35
C VAL A 155 -15.12 -26.44 -2.35
N PRO A 156 -15.93 -27.09 -3.19
CA PRO A 156 -16.83 -26.40 -4.13
C PRO A 156 -17.78 -25.42 -3.44
N TRP A 157 -18.21 -24.38 -4.16
CA TRP A 157 -19.10 -23.32 -3.64
C TRP A 157 -20.39 -23.81 -2.96
N ASN A 158 -20.95 -24.93 -3.43
CA ASN A 158 -22.20 -25.53 -2.94
C ASN A 158 -21.97 -26.75 -2.02
N TRP A 159 -20.75 -26.89 -1.48
CA TRP A 159 -20.37 -28.01 -0.64
C TRP A 159 -21.19 -28.07 0.66
N GLU A 160 -21.55 -29.29 1.08
CA GLU A 160 -22.19 -29.49 2.38
C GLU A 160 -21.15 -29.48 3.50
N LEU A 161 -21.19 -28.42 4.33
CA LEU A 161 -20.20 -28.21 5.37
C LEU A 161 -20.43 -29.17 6.55
N ASN A 162 -19.34 -29.80 7.01
CA ASN A 162 -19.33 -30.59 8.23
C ASN A 162 -18.39 -29.95 9.27
N GLU A 163 -18.97 -29.36 10.31
CA GLU A 163 -18.23 -28.65 11.35
C GLU A 163 -17.20 -29.51 12.11
N SER A 164 -17.34 -30.83 12.10
CA SER A 164 -16.39 -31.75 12.75
C SER A 164 -15.05 -31.90 12.00
N THR A 165 -15.02 -31.57 10.70
CA THR A 165 -13.84 -31.84 9.84
C THR A 165 -12.82 -30.71 9.82
N PHE A 166 -13.21 -29.50 10.23
CA PHE A 166 -12.36 -28.32 10.22
C PHE A 166 -12.38 -27.55 11.54
N ASP A 167 -11.41 -26.66 11.69
CA ASP A 167 -11.18 -25.85 12.88
C ASP A 167 -11.60 -24.39 12.66
N GLY A 168 -11.52 -23.89 11.42
CA GLY A 168 -12.04 -22.60 10.99
C GLY A 168 -12.62 -22.65 9.58
N LEU A 169 -13.59 -21.77 9.31
CA LEU A 169 -14.23 -21.63 8.01
C LEU A 169 -13.73 -20.37 7.31
N PHE A 170 -13.28 -20.53 6.08
CA PHE A 170 -12.89 -19.44 5.20
C PHE A 170 -13.82 -19.39 3.97
N ILE A 171 -14.26 -18.19 3.60
CA ILE A 171 -15.13 -17.96 2.44
C ILE A 171 -14.38 -17.04 1.47
N SER A 172 -14.01 -17.56 0.31
CA SER A 172 -13.12 -16.87 -0.61
C SER A 172 -13.79 -15.67 -1.30
N ASN A 173 -12.96 -14.93 -2.04
CA ASN A 173 -13.48 -13.99 -3.05
C ASN A 173 -14.20 -14.73 -4.19
N GLY A 174 -14.85 -13.96 -5.06
CA GLY A 174 -15.52 -14.52 -6.23
C GLY A 174 -16.18 -13.47 -7.12
N PRO A 175 -16.61 -13.86 -8.33
CA PRO A 175 -17.35 -13.01 -9.25
C PRO A 175 -18.86 -13.04 -8.99
N GLY A 176 -19.57 -12.08 -9.58
CA GLY A 176 -21.03 -12.13 -9.70
C GLY A 176 -21.78 -11.54 -8.51
N ASP A 177 -23.08 -11.88 -8.44
CA ASP A 177 -24.02 -11.37 -7.45
C ASP A 177 -24.17 -12.38 -6.30
N PRO A 178 -24.00 -11.98 -5.03
CA PRO A 178 -24.16 -12.87 -3.87
C PRO A 178 -25.55 -13.54 -3.80
N VAL A 179 -26.59 -12.93 -4.37
CA VAL A 179 -27.96 -13.50 -4.41
C VAL A 179 -28.03 -14.82 -5.19
N ALA A 180 -27.10 -15.05 -6.13
CA ALA A 180 -27.02 -16.30 -6.88
C ALA A 180 -26.50 -17.49 -6.05
N CYS A 181 -25.90 -17.25 -4.88
CA CYS A 181 -25.19 -18.25 -4.07
C CYS A 181 -26.00 -18.74 -2.86
N LYS A 182 -27.30 -19.03 -3.04
CA LYS A 182 -28.22 -19.40 -1.94
C LYS A 182 -27.79 -20.64 -1.17
N ASP A 183 -27.22 -21.62 -1.86
CA ASP A 183 -26.76 -22.87 -1.24
C ASP A 183 -25.61 -22.59 -0.27
N THR A 184 -24.61 -21.80 -0.71
CA THR A 184 -23.50 -21.35 0.14
C THR A 184 -23.99 -20.58 1.36
N VAL A 185 -24.90 -19.62 1.17
CA VAL A 185 -25.50 -18.84 2.27
C VAL A 185 -26.17 -19.76 3.29
N THR A 186 -26.91 -20.78 2.82
CA THR A 186 -27.56 -21.76 3.69
C THR A 186 -26.54 -22.53 4.53
N GLN A 187 -25.41 -22.93 3.95
CA GLN A 187 -24.36 -23.63 4.69
C GLN A 187 -23.66 -22.71 5.70
N ILE A 188 -23.39 -21.44 5.35
CA ILE A 188 -22.84 -20.45 6.29
C ILE A 188 -23.80 -20.25 7.47
N GLN A 189 -25.10 -20.15 7.23
CA GLN A 189 -26.12 -20.04 8.28
C GLN A 189 -26.12 -21.25 9.23
N LYS A 190 -25.88 -22.47 8.72
CA LYS A 190 -25.75 -23.66 9.59
C LYS A 190 -24.56 -23.52 10.56
N ILE A 191 -23.40 -23.06 10.08
CA ILE A 191 -22.21 -22.86 10.91
C ILE A 191 -22.40 -21.70 11.90
N LEU A 192 -23.05 -20.61 11.49
CA LEU A 192 -23.35 -19.49 12.40
C LEU A 192 -24.25 -19.90 13.57
N LYS A 193 -25.19 -20.83 13.34
CA LYS A 193 -26.09 -21.36 14.37
C LYS A 193 -25.34 -22.16 15.45
N SER A 194 -24.28 -22.89 15.09
CA SER A 194 -23.48 -23.63 16.08
C SER A 194 -22.76 -22.68 17.04
N GLY A 195 -22.36 -21.50 16.55
CA GLY A 195 -21.69 -20.49 17.36
C GLY A 195 -20.22 -20.77 17.61
N MET A 196 -19.67 -21.89 17.12
CA MET A 196 -18.34 -22.35 17.54
C MET A 196 -17.25 -21.87 16.59
N LYS A 197 -17.16 -22.35 15.35
CA LYS A 197 -15.94 -22.16 14.52
C LYS A 197 -15.69 -20.72 14.10
N PRO A 198 -14.46 -20.20 14.10
CA PRO A 198 -14.15 -18.89 13.57
C PRO A 198 -14.45 -18.83 12.07
N ILE A 199 -14.90 -17.67 11.60
CA ILE A 199 -15.29 -17.44 10.20
C ILE A 199 -14.55 -16.21 9.69
N PHE A 200 -13.91 -16.36 8.54
CA PHE A 200 -13.30 -15.25 7.80
C PHE A 200 -13.77 -15.23 6.35
N GLY A 201 -14.36 -14.11 5.93
CA GLY A 201 -14.81 -13.90 4.54
C GLY A 201 -14.04 -12.79 3.83
N ILE A 202 -13.70 -13.00 2.56
CA ILE A 202 -13.02 -12.00 1.71
C ILE A 202 -13.88 -11.67 0.48
N CYS A 203 -14.07 -10.37 0.19
CA CYS A 203 -14.76 -9.87 -0.99
C CYS A 203 -16.18 -10.45 -1.15
N LEU A 204 -16.40 -11.38 -2.07
CA LEU A 204 -17.68 -12.09 -2.16
C LEU A 204 -18.01 -12.85 -0.86
N GLY A 205 -17.01 -13.45 -0.20
CA GLY A 205 -17.19 -14.09 1.10
C GLY A 205 -17.66 -13.13 2.19
N HIS A 206 -17.28 -11.85 2.13
CA HIS A 206 -17.84 -10.81 2.99
C HIS A 206 -19.33 -10.58 2.72
N GLN A 207 -19.72 -10.51 1.45
CA GLN A 207 -21.11 -10.32 1.04
C GLN A 207 -21.98 -11.54 1.38
N LEU A 208 -21.46 -12.75 1.21
CA LEU A 208 -22.16 -14.00 1.55
C LEU A 208 -22.34 -14.16 3.06
N LEU A 209 -21.31 -13.85 3.86
CA LEU A 209 -21.43 -13.83 5.31
C LEU A 209 -22.46 -12.79 5.78
N SER A 210 -22.43 -11.59 5.19
CA SER A 210 -23.39 -10.52 5.49
C SER A 210 -24.82 -10.91 5.12
N THR A 211 -25.01 -11.56 3.97
CA THR A 211 -26.31 -12.09 3.54
C THR A 211 -26.79 -13.20 4.49
N ALA A 212 -25.89 -14.08 4.94
CA ALA A 212 -26.22 -15.15 5.88
C ALA A 212 -26.75 -14.63 7.23
N ILE A 213 -26.28 -13.47 7.68
CA ILE A 213 -26.77 -12.80 8.91
C ILE A 213 -27.98 -11.87 8.67
N GLY A 214 -28.49 -11.80 7.44
CA GLY A 214 -29.71 -11.05 7.10
C GLY A 214 -29.49 -9.65 6.54
N CYS A 215 -28.25 -9.26 6.22
CA CYS A 215 -27.99 -7.97 5.56
C CYS A 215 -28.44 -7.99 4.10
N LYS A 216 -28.75 -6.81 3.56
CA LYS A 216 -28.97 -6.61 2.13
C LYS A 216 -27.66 -6.27 1.43
N THR A 217 -27.56 -6.69 0.17
CA THR A 217 -26.48 -6.31 -0.75
C THR A 217 -27.07 -5.53 -1.92
N TYR A 218 -26.31 -4.57 -2.45
CA TYR A 218 -26.74 -3.78 -3.59
C TYR A 218 -25.63 -3.66 -4.63
N LYS A 219 -26.03 -3.50 -5.90
CA LYS A 219 -25.11 -3.25 -7.01
C LYS A 219 -24.63 -1.81 -6.96
N MET A 220 -23.32 -1.62 -6.91
CA MET A 220 -22.69 -0.30 -6.96
C MET A 220 -22.77 0.25 -8.40
N LYS A 221 -22.68 1.58 -8.52
CA LYS A 221 -22.72 2.25 -9.83
C LYS A 221 -21.65 1.72 -10.79
N TYR A 222 -20.38 1.79 -10.37
CA TYR A 222 -19.23 1.31 -11.14
C TYR A 222 -18.26 0.45 -10.32
N GLY A 223 -18.58 0.15 -9.06
CA GLY A 223 -17.78 -0.69 -8.16
C GLY A 223 -16.42 -0.12 -7.76
N ASN A 224 -15.76 -0.81 -6.83
CA ASN A 224 -14.41 -0.47 -6.39
C ASN A 224 -13.41 -1.45 -7.01
N ARG A 225 -12.53 -0.91 -7.86
CA ARG A 225 -11.57 -1.67 -8.67
C ARG A 225 -10.24 -0.95 -8.75
N GLY A 226 -9.24 -1.44 -8.01
CA GLY A 226 -7.91 -0.85 -7.98
C GLY A 226 -7.07 -1.33 -6.79
N HIS A 227 -5.82 -0.88 -6.73
CA HIS A 227 -4.86 -1.22 -5.67
C HIS A 227 -4.58 -0.06 -4.72
N ASN A 228 -5.36 1.01 -4.81
CA ASN A 228 -5.14 2.27 -4.10
C ASN A 228 -6.41 2.74 -3.37
N LEU A 229 -7.18 1.81 -2.82
CA LEU A 229 -8.48 2.13 -2.24
C LEU A 229 -8.33 2.27 -0.71
N PRO A 230 -8.56 3.47 -0.15
CA PRO A 230 -8.35 3.75 1.25
C PRO A 230 -9.49 3.21 2.11
N CYS A 231 -9.17 2.40 3.11
CA CYS A 231 -10.12 1.84 4.07
C CYS A 231 -9.76 2.27 5.49
N ILE A 232 -10.73 2.88 6.19
CA ILE A 232 -10.59 3.28 7.59
C ILE A 232 -11.06 2.14 8.48
N HIS A 233 -10.20 1.71 9.40
CA HIS A 233 -10.55 0.75 10.45
C HIS A 233 -11.25 1.46 11.61
N HIS A 234 -12.49 1.09 11.92
CA HIS A 234 -13.30 1.78 12.93
C HIS A 234 -12.73 1.67 14.35
N GLY A 235 -12.05 0.56 14.66
CA GLY A 235 -11.50 0.34 16.01
C GLY A 235 -10.27 1.19 16.34
N THR A 236 -9.54 1.69 15.33
CA THR A 236 -8.27 2.43 15.54
C THR A 236 -8.22 3.79 14.84
N GLY A 237 -9.17 4.08 13.94
CA GLY A 237 -9.17 5.30 13.11
C GLY A 237 -8.07 5.32 12.03
N ARG A 238 -7.26 4.26 11.90
CA ARG A 238 -6.21 4.19 10.89
C ARG A 238 -6.79 3.91 9.51
N CYS A 239 -6.18 4.53 8.51
CA CYS A 239 -6.46 4.28 7.10
C CYS A 239 -5.40 3.36 6.50
N PHE A 240 -5.83 2.40 5.70
CA PHE A 240 -4.98 1.44 5.00
C PHE A 240 -5.26 1.48 3.50
N MET A 241 -4.23 1.28 2.67
CA MET A 241 -4.42 1.14 1.23
C MET A 241 -4.78 -0.31 0.93
N THR A 242 -5.78 -0.52 0.08
CA THR A 242 -6.30 -1.86 -0.19
C THR A 242 -6.46 -2.16 -1.68
N SER A 243 -6.34 -3.44 -2.02
CA SER A 243 -6.73 -3.98 -3.31
C SER A 243 -8.19 -4.40 -3.30
N GLN A 244 -8.97 -3.92 -4.27
CA GLN A 244 -10.38 -4.28 -4.38
C GLN A 244 -10.77 -4.58 -5.83
N ASN A 245 -11.71 -5.50 -6.00
CA ASN A 245 -12.36 -5.78 -7.27
C ASN A 245 -13.78 -6.31 -7.05
N HIS A 246 -14.71 -5.42 -6.68
CA HIS A 246 -16.11 -5.79 -6.47
C HIS A 246 -17.07 -4.77 -7.09
N GLY A 247 -18.24 -5.26 -7.51
CA GLY A 247 -19.33 -4.44 -8.06
C GLY A 247 -20.56 -4.36 -7.17
N PHE A 248 -20.54 -5.04 -6.02
CA PHE A 248 -21.62 -5.09 -5.04
C PHE A 248 -21.08 -4.68 -3.67
N ALA A 249 -21.94 -4.13 -2.83
CA ALA A 249 -21.59 -3.74 -1.47
C ALA A 249 -22.69 -4.15 -0.49
N VAL A 250 -22.34 -4.19 0.80
CA VAL A 250 -23.25 -4.51 1.90
C VAL A 250 -23.87 -3.24 2.46
N ASP A 251 -25.17 -3.26 2.68
CA ASP A 251 -25.92 -2.17 3.30
C ASP A 251 -25.83 -2.26 4.84
N THR A 252 -25.06 -1.36 5.45
CA THR A 252 -24.84 -1.35 6.90
C THR A 252 -26.06 -0.94 7.72
N GLU A 253 -27.08 -0.33 7.11
CA GLU A 253 -28.33 -0.03 7.81
C GLU A 253 -29.12 -1.30 8.15
N THR A 254 -28.83 -2.40 7.45
CA THR A 254 -29.48 -3.70 7.66
C THR A 254 -28.70 -4.63 8.58
N LEU A 255 -27.62 -4.13 9.19
CA LEU A 255 -26.75 -4.92 10.04
C LEU A 255 -27.44 -5.28 11.38
N PRO A 256 -27.47 -6.56 11.79
CA PRO A 256 -28.03 -6.93 13.09
C PRO A 256 -27.25 -6.32 14.26
N TYR A 257 -27.93 -6.09 15.39
CA TYR A 257 -27.34 -5.44 16.58
C TYR A 257 -26.05 -6.10 17.11
N GLU A 258 -25.88 -7.41 16.94
CA GLU A 258 -24.69 -8.16 17.39
C GLU A 258 -23.44 -7.95 16.52
N TRP A 259 -23.59 -7.21 15.41
CA TRP A 259 -22.55 -6.93 14.43
C TRP A 259 -22.28 -5.43 14.32
N GLU A 260 -21.12 -5.08 13.82
CA GLU A 260 -20.73 -3.71 13.54
C GLU A 260 -19.82 -3.62 12.30
N PRO A 261 -19.77 -2.47 11.62
CA PRO A 261 -18.79 -2.22 10.57
C PRO A 261 -17.36 -2.32 11.11
N LEU A 262 -16.50 -3.05 10.40
CA LEU A 262 -15.08 -3.18 10.72
C LEU A 262 -14.22 -2.16 9.96
N PHE A 263 -14.48 -2.03 8.65
CA PHE A 263 -13.84 -1.06 7.77
C PHE A 263 -14.87 -0.28 6.95
N THR A 264 -14.52 0.94 6.59
CA THR A 264 -15.29 1.78 5.64
C THR A 264 -14.36 2.44 4.64
N ASN A 265 -14.79 2.51 3.39
CA ASN A 265 -14.05 3.18 2.33
C ASN A 265 -14.02 4.70 2.58
N ALA A 266 -12.84 5.31 2.58
CA ALA A 266 -12.70 6.74 2.85
C ALA A 266 -13.19 7.62 1.70
N ASN A 267 -13.30 7.09 0.47
CA ASN A 267 -13.70 7.87 -0.70
C ASN A 267 -15.22 7.96 -0.88
N ASP A 268 -15.94 6.87 -0.63
CA ASP A 268 -17.37 6.75 -0.95
C ASP A 268 -18.25 6.25 0.22
N SER A 269 -17.64 6.01 1.39
CA SER A 269 -18.31 5.53 2.60
C SER A 269 -18.95 4.15 2.51
N THR A 270 -18.67 3.35 1.46
CA THR A 270 -19.21 1.99 1.41
C THR A 270 -18.58 1.08 2.47
N ASN A 271 -19.32 0.05 2.87
CA ASN A 271 -18.82 -0.94 3.82
C ASN A 271 -17.66 -1.73 3.23
N GLU A 272 -16.59 -1.89 4.02
CA GLU A 272 -15.38 -2.59 3.62
C GLU A 272 -15.07 -3.79 4.53
N GLY A 273 -16.00 -4.13 5.43
CA GLY A 273 -15.89 -5.24 6.35
C GLY A 273 -16.87 -5.14 7.51
N ILE A 274 -17.14 -6.29 8.12
CA ILE A 274 -17.99 -6.41 9.32
C ILE A 274 -17.34 -7.36 10.33
N ILE A 275 -17.72 -7.19 11.59
CA ILE A 275 -17.26 -8.03 12.69
C ILE A 275 -18.39 -8.28 13.68
N HIS A 276 -18.44 -9.48 14.26
CA HIS A 276 -19.33 -9.77 15.38
C HIS A 276 -18.73 -9.22 16.67
N LYS A 277 -19.57 -8.60 17.52
CA LYS A 277 -19.14 -7.99 18.79
C LYS A 277 -18.49 -8.95 19.80
N GLN A 278 -18.73 -10.27 19.68
CA GLN A 278 -18.32 -11.27 20.66
C GLN A 278 -17.77 -12.55 20.00
N LYS A 279 -18.46 -13.08 18.99
CA LYS A 279 -18.08 -14.33 18.32
C LYS A 279 -16.89 -14.10 17.37
N PRO A 280 -16.09 -15.14 17.06
CA PRO A 280 -14.87 -15.01 16.25
C PRO A 280 -15.19 -14.95 14.74
N TYR A 281 -16.08 -14.04 14.34
CA TYR A 281 -16.51 -13.87 12.96
C TYR A 281 -16.17 -12.47 12.47
N PHE A 282 -15.50 -12.40 11.33
CA PHE A 282 -15.25 -11.15 10.65
C PHE A 282 -15.13 -11.37 9.15
N SER A 283 -15.26 -10.31 8.38
CA SER A 283 -15.02 -10.35 6.95
C SER A 283 -14.61 -8.98 6.44
N VAL A 284 -13.91 -8.97 5.31
CA VAL A 284 -13.46 -7.75 4.63
C VAL A 284 -13.84 -7.79 3.16
N GLN A 285 -14.19 -6.63 2.60
CA GLN A 285 -14.65 -6.52 1.22
C GLN A 285 -13.46 -6.41 0.23
N PHE A 286 -12.31 -5.93 0.70
CA PHE A 286 -11.04 -5.89 -0.02
C PHE A 286 -10.28 -7.22 0.05
N HIS A 287 -9.16 -7.29 -0.67
CA HIS A 287 -8.32 -8.48 -0.85
C HIS A 287 -7.01 -8.36 -0.06
N PRO A 288 -6.96 -8.78 1.21
CA PRO A 288 -5.74 -8.74 2.03
C PRO A 288 -4.65 -9.70 1.53
N GLU A 289 -4.98 -10.67 0.66
CA GLU A 289 -4.00 -11.50 -0.02
C GLU A 289 -3.31 -10.80 -1.19
N HIS A 290 -3.61 -9.52 -1.46
CA HIS A 290 -2.92 -8.67 -2.44
C HIS A 290 -2.86 -9.25 -3.87
N THR A 291 -1.67 -9.59 -4.41
CA THR A 291 -1.43 -10.21 -5.73
C THR A 291 -2.39 -9.75 -6.84
N ALA A 292 -2.43 -8.47 -7.21
CA ALA A 292 -1.47 -7.41 -6.91
C ALA A 292 -1.96 -6.39 -5.87
N GLY A 293 -1.10 -5.41 -5.56
CA GLY A 293 -1.36 -4.28 -4.68
C GLY A 293 -0.71 -4.40 -3.30
N PRO A 294 -1.09 -3.56 -2.33
CA PRO A 294 -0.38 -3.42 -1.06
C PRO A 294 -0.59 -4.63 -0.13
N GLU A 295 0.47 -5.01 0.58
CA GLU A 295 0.49 -6.12 1.55
C GLU A 295 0.05 -5.70 2.97
N ASP A 296 -0.35 -4.43 3.15
CA ASP A 296 -0.64 -3.75 4.42
C ASP A 296 -1.54 -4.54 5.39
N LEU A 297 -2.43 -5.38 4.87
CA LEU A 297 -3.45 -6.10 5.65
C LEU A 297 -3.37 -7.63 5.53
N GLU A 298 -2.25 -8.19 5.06
CA GLU A 298 -2.05 -9.65 5.07
C GLU A 298 -2.13 -10.23 6.51
N LEU A 299 -1.82 -9.41 7.52
CA LEU A 299 -1.94 -9.78 8.95
C LEU A 299 -3.33 -10.25 9.37
N LEU A 300 -4.38 -9.99 8.58
CA LEU A 300 -5.73 -10.52 8.85
C LEU A 300 -5.77 -12.06 8.82
N PHE A 301 -4.92 -12.69 8.01
CA PHE A 301 -4.74 -14.15 8.01
C PHE A 301 -4.16 -14.63 9.35
N ASP A 302 -3.19 -13.91 9.92
CA ASP A 302 -2.61 -14.22 11.23
C ASP A 302 -3.67 -14.13 12.33
N VAL A 303 -4.48 -13.07 12.32
CA VAL A 303 -5.53 -12.84 13.30
C VAL A 303 -6.58 -13.96 13.25
N PHE A 304 -7.00 -14.36 12.04
CA PHE A 304 -7.92 -15.49 11.88
C PHE A 304 -7.33 -16.81 12.40
N LEU A 305 -6.10 -17.16 12.00
CA LEU A 305 -5.47 -18.41 12.44
C LEU A 305 -5.22 -18.43 13.95
N ASN A 306 -4.88 -17.29 14.55
CA ASN A 306 -4.77 -17.17 16.00
C ASN A 306 -6.11 -17.44 16.69
N ALA A 307 -7.21 -16.87 16.18
CA ALA A 307 -8.55 -17.15 16.72
C ALA A 307 -8.92 -18.64 16.65
N VAL A 308 -8.56 -19.32 15.55
CA VAL A 308 -8.76 -20.77 15.38
C VAL A 308 -7.93 -21.58 16.40
N LYS A 309 -6.66 -21.22 16.58
CA LYS A 309 -5.77 -21.89 17.55
C LYS A 309 -6.24 -21.70 18.99
N THR A 310 -6.63 -20.49 19.37
CA THR A 310 -7.05 -20.21 20.75
C THR A 310 -8.35 -20.92 21.13
N GLN A 311 -9.28 -21.08 20.19
CA GLN A 311 -10.52 -21.81 20.47
C GLN A 311 -10.27 -23.28 20.83
N LYS A 312 -9.24 -23.92 20.25
CA LYS A 312 -8.89 -25.31 20.58
C LYS A 312 -8.35 -25.48 22.00
N LEU A 313 -7.65 -24.47 22.54
CA LEU A 313 -6.86 -24.62 23.77
C LEU A 313 -7.68 -24.57 25.07
N HIS A 314 -9.01 -24.53 25.02
CA HIS A 314 -9.91 -24.64 26.20
C HIS A 314 -9.43 -23.83 27.41
N GLY A 315 -9.32 -22.53 27.19
CA GLY A 315 -9.21 -21.50 28.20
C GLY A 315 -9.49 -20.20 27.46
N ALA A 316 -10.54 -19.49 27.86
CA ALA A 316 -10.95 -18.25 27.21
C ALA A 316 -9.73 -17.39 26.90
N SER A 317 -9.46 -17.10 25.61
CA SER A 317 -8.73 -15.87 25.33
C SER A 317 -9.53 -14.78 26.05
N THR A 318 -8.90 -14.13 27.01
CA THR A 318 -9.47 -12.95 27.67
C THR A 318 -9.73 -11.82 26.67
N ILE A 319 -9.16 -11.93 25.46
CA ILE A 319 -9.19 -10.92 24.41
C ILE A 319 -10.07 -11.43 23.25
N SER A 320 -11.17 -10.73 22.99
CA SER A 320 -12.06 -11.01 21.84
C SER A 320 -11.33 -10.83 20.51
N LEU A 321 -11.83 -11.46 19.43
CA LEU A 321 -11.29 -11.28 18.08
C LEU A 321 -11.22 -9.78 17.69
N ARG A 322 -12.26 -9.02 18.04
CA ARG A 322 -12.29 -7.56 17.87
C ARG A 322 -11.11 -6.89 18.54
N GLN A 323 -10.84 -7.22 19.80
CA GLN A 323 -9.73 -6.62 20.53
C GLN A 323 -8.37 -7.08 19.98
N GLN A 324 -8.26 -8.32 19.47
CA GLN A 324 -7.04 -8.76 18.76
C GLN A 324 -6.77 -7.92 17.50
N LEU A 325 -7.80 -7.64 16.70
CA LEU A 325 -7.69 -6.75 15.54
C LEU A 325 -7.28 -5.33 15.94
N ILE A 326 -7.94 -4.76 16.97
CA ILE A 326 -7.59 -3.44 17.48
C ILE A 326 -6.12 -3.41 17.92
N ASN A 327 -5.68 -4.39 18.72
CA ASN A 327 -4.30 -4.43 19.20
C ASN A 327 -3.31 -4.54 18.04
N ARG A 328 -3.59 -5.40 17.04
CA ARG A 328 -2.68 -5.62 15.91
C ARG A 328 -2.61 -4.43 14.96
N LEU A 329 -3.74 -3.73 14.78
CA LEU A 329 -3.85 -2.58 13.89
C LEU A 329 -3.58 -1.26 14.61
N SER A 330 -3.49 -1.20 15.94
CA SER A 330 -3.21 0.05 16.64
C SER A 330 -1.80 0.55 16.34
N TYR A 331 -1.66 1.88 16.29
CA TYR A 331 -0.37 2.54 16.24
C TYR A 331 -0.34 3.57 17.35
N THR A 332 0.67 3.47 18.22
CA THR A 332 0.93 4.46 19.26
C THR A 332 2.09 5.32 18.77
N PRO A 333 1.86 6.60 18.41
CA PRO A 333 2.94 7.51 18.07
C PRO A 333 3.94 7.58 19.23
N THR A 334 5.22 7.76 18.92
CA THR A 334 6.23 8.00 19.96
C THR A 334 5.90 9.27 20.73
N SER A 335 6.24 9.31 22.03
CA SER A 335 6.02 10.49 22.86
C SER A 335 6.63 11.73 22.21
N GLU A 336 5.92 12.86 22.27
CA GLU A 336 6.30 14.15 21.67
C GLU A 336 6.40 14.21 20.13
N SER A 337 6.16 13.12 19.40
CA SER A 337 6.18 13.15 17.92
C SER A 337 5.09 14.01 17.30
N ILE A 338 3.96 14.18 18.00
CA ILE A 338 2.87 15.06 17.63
C ILE A 338 2.79 16.19 18.67
N PRO A 339 2.92 17.47 18.26
CA PRO A 339 2.81 18.58 19.20
C PRO A 339 1.44 18.59 19.91
N GLU A 340 1.44 18.62 21.24
CA GLU A 340 0.20 18.69 22.05
C GLU A 340 -0.64 19.94 21.72
N LYS A 341 0.04 21.02 21.36
CA LYS A 341 -0.57 22.30 20.98
C LYS A 341 -0.16 22.65 19.57
N ARG A 342 -1.15 22.98 18.77
CA ARG A 342 -0.95 23.55 17.44
C ARG A 342 -0.05 24.80 17.52
N PRO A 343 0.98 24.92 16.67
CA PRO A 343 1.83 26.10 16.65
C PRO A 343 1.03 27.33 16.20
N ARG A 344 1.41 28.50 16.71
CA ARG A 344 0.80 29.79 16.37
C ARG A 344 1.63 30.55 15.35
N LYS A 345 2.96 30.38 15.41
CA LYS A 345 3.92 31.00 14.51
C LYS A 345 5.00 30.00 14.15
N VAL A 346 5.19 29.77 12.85
CA VAL A 346 6.16 28.83 12.30
C VAL A 346 7.22 29.57 11.51
N LEU A 347 8.48 29.27 11.81
CA LEU A 347 9.63 29.66 11.02
C LEU A 347 9.87 28.63 9.91
N ILE A 348 10.04 29.11 8.68
CA ILE A 348 10.34 28.28 7.51
C ILE A 348 11.71 28.72 7.01
N LEU A 349 12.64 27.77 6.93
CA LEU A 349 13.94 28.00 6.30
C LEU A 349 13.80 27.73 4.80
N GLY A 350 14.05 28.75 3.99
CA GLY A 350 13.98 28.67 2.52
C GLY A 350 15.17 27.95 1.91
N SER A 351 15.26 28.03 0.58
CA SER A 351 16.27 27.33 -0.22
C SER A 351 17.67 27.93 -0.16
N GLY A 352 17.86 29.15 0.37
CA GLY A 352 19.15 29.82 0.25
C GLY A 352 19.38 30.36 -1.17
N GLY A 353 20.64 30.45 -1.58
CA GLY A 353 20.98 30.76 -2.98
C GLY A 353 20.78 29.55 -3.89
N LEU A 354 20.46 29.78 -5.16
CA LEU A 354 20.38 28.71 -6.16
C LEU A 354 21.78 28.18 -6.46
N SER A 355 22.00 26.89 -6.27
CA SER A 355 23.25 26.19 -6.59
C SER A 355 22.97 24.92 -7.41
N ILE A 356 23.99 24.38 -8.08
CA ILE A 356 23.86 23.11 -8.79
C ILE A 356 23.56 22.02 -7.75
N GLY A 357 22.47 21.28 -7.95
CA GLY A 357 21.96 20.30 -6.98
C GLY A 357 20.95 20.86 -5.97
N GLN A 358 20.73 22.18 -5.92
CA GLN A 358 19.73 22.82 -5.07
C GLN A 358 19.02 23.94 -5.84
N ALA A 359 18.00 23.56 -6.61
CA ALA A 359 17.30 24.43 -7.56
C ALA A 359 15.96 24.98 -7.01
N GLY A 360 15.11 25.50 -7.90
CA GLY A 360 13.83 26.12 -7.56
C GLY A 360 12.76 25.16 -7.00
N GLU A 361 13.04 23.86 -6.85
CA GLU A 361 12.10 22.90 -6.26
C GLU A 361 11.78 23.23 -4.79
N PHE A 362 12.76 23.78 -4.06
CA PHE A 362 12.63 24.16 -2.66
C PHE A 362 11.84 25.47 -2.50
N ASP A 363 11.97 26.38 -3.46
CA ASP A 363 11.14 27.59 -3.51
C ASP A 363 9.66 27.24 -3.71
N TYR A 364 9.37 26.27 -4.58
CA TYR A 364 8.02 25.75 -4.78
C TYR A 364 7.52 25.03 -3.52
N SER A 365 8.32 24.12 -2.96
CA SER A 365 7.95 23.30 -1.80
C SER A 365 7.70 24.16 -0.55
N GLY A 366 8.58 25.11 -0.27
CA GLY A 366 8.41 26.05 0.83
C GLY A 366 7.23 27.01 0.62
N SER A 367 6.87 27.34 -0.63
CA SER A 367 5.64 28.08 -0.93
C SER A 367 4.37 27.28 -0.61
N GLN A 368 4.37 25.97 -0.88
CA GLN A 368 3.27 25.08 -0.46
C GLN A 368 3.19 24.96 1.07
N ALA A 369 4.33 24.91 1.76
CA ALA A 369 4.36 24.92 3.22
C ALA A 369 3.74 26.20 3.80
N ILE A 370 4.07 27.36 3.23
CA ILE A 370 3.46 28.64 3.62
C ILE A 370 1.94 28.62 3.39
N LYS A 371 1.48 28.11 2.24
CA LYS A 371 0.06 27.98 1.91
C LYS A 371 -0.67 27.09 2.93
N ALA A 372 -0.13 25.91 3.24
CA ALA A 372 -0.71 25.00 4.22
C ALA A 372 -0.81 25.64 5.62
N MET A 373 0.24 26.34 6.06
CA MET A 373 0.21 27.07 7.35
C MET A 373 -0.87 28.15 7.36
N LYS A 374 -1.08 28.86 6.24
CA LYS A 374 -2.11 29.91 6.12
C LYS A 374 -3.54 29.37 6.13
N GLU A 375 -3.82 28.28 5.41
CA GLU A 375 -5.13 27.61 5.44
C GLU A 375 -5.52 27.21 6.87
N GLU A 376 -4.51 26.85 7.64
CA GLU A 376 -4.58 26.47 9.04
C GLU A 376 -4.49 27.63 10.05
N LYS A 377 -4.46 28.88 9.57
CA LYS A 377 -4.38 30.12 10.37
C LYS A 377 -3.15 30.22 11.28
N ILE A 378 -2.03 29.68 10.83
CA ILE A 378 -0.72 29.73 11.50
C ILE A 378 0.10 30.85 10.87
N GLN A 379 0.68 31.72 11.70
CA GLN A 379 1.53 32.82 11.22
C GLN A 379 2.86 32.26 10.67
N THR A 380 3.30 32.79 9.54
CA THR A 380 4.49 32.31 8.81
C THR A 380 5.60 33.35 8.81
N VAL A 381 6.80 32.93 9.21
CA VAL A 381 8.04 33.70 9.05
C VAL A 381 8.95 32.91 8.11
N LEU A 382 9.39 33.54 7.02
CA LEU A 382 10.32 32.95 6.05
C LEU A 382 11.70 33.60 6.18
N ILE A 383 12.75 32.80 6.15
CA ILE A 383 14.12 33.28 5.87
C ILE A 383 14.53 32.71 4.52
N ASN A 384 14.78 33.58 3.54
CA ASN A 384 15.36 33.19 2.26
C ASN A 384 16.16 34.38 1.68
N PRO A 385 17.48 34.25 1.47
CA PRO A 385 18.29 35.31 0.87
C PRO A 385 18.02 35.50 -0.64
N ASN A 386 17.42 34.52 -1.33
CA ASN A 386 17.11 34.63 -2.74
C ASN A 386 15.94 35.61 -2.96
N ILE A 387 16.26 36.78 -3.51
CA ILE A 387 15.27 37.81 -3.87
C ILE A 387 14.53 37.48 -5.17
N ALA A 388 15.04 36.55 -5.98
CA ALA A 388 14.54 36.26 -7.33
C ALA A 388 13.65 35.01 -7.34
N THR A 389 12.74 34.88 -6.38
CA THR A 389 11.84 33.72 -6.28
C THR A 389 10.40 34.10 -5.92
N VAL A 390 9.45 33.28 -6.35
CA VAL A 390 8.03 33.43 -5.98
C VAL A 390 7.85 33.26 -4.47
N GLN A 391 8.68 32.45 -3.81
CA GLN A 391 8.60 32.20 -2.37
C GLN A 391 8.70 33.48 -1.53
N THR A 392 9.46 34.48 -1.99
CA THR A 392 9.71 35.74 -1.28
C THR A 392 8.81 36.89 -1.76
N SER A 393 7.80 36.58 -2.59
CA SER A 393 6.83 37.56 -3.07
C SER A 393 6.01 38.16 -1.94
N LYS A 394 5.73 39.46 -2.05
CA LYS A 394 4.96 40.20 -1.04
C LYS A 394 3.58 39.55 -0.82
N GLY A 395 3.29 39.26 0.44
CA GLY A 395 2.00 38.68 0.86
C GLY A 395 1.96 37.15 0.81
N LEU A 396 3.00 36.46 0.33
CA LEU A 396 3.04 35.00 0.38
C LEU A 396 3.29 34.51 1.82
N ALA A 397 4.42 34.83 2.44
CA ALA A 397 4.61 34.71 3.89
C ALA A 397 4.11 35.97 4.62
N ASP A 398 3.76 35.86 5.89
CA ASP A 398 3.36 37.03 6.69
C ASP A 398 4.54 37.97 6.95
N LYS A 399 5.74 37.39 7.11
CA LYS A 399 6.99 38.12 7.20
C LYS A 399 8.12 37.37 6.49
N CYS A 400 8.93 38.10 5.73
CA CYS A 400 10.07 37.55 5.01
C CYS A 400 11.37 38.27 5.43
N TYR A 401 12.40 37.49 5.69
CA TYR A 401 13.75 37.95 6.01
C TYR A 401 14.71 37.54 4.90
N PHE A 402 15.34 38.52 4.28
CA PHE A 402 16.38 38.31 3.27
C PHE A 402 17.75 38.23 3.96
N LEU A 403 17.97 37.14 4.69
CA LEU A 403 19.18 36.88 5.47
C LEU A 403 19.82 35.55 5.04
N PRO A 404 21.15 35.39 5.17
CA PRO A 404 21.81 34.11 4.98
C PRO A 404 21.24 33.03 5.92
N LEU A 405 21.19 31.78 5.43
CA LEU A 405 20.75 30.62 6.22
C LEU A 405 21.93 30.03 7.01
N THR A 406 22.47 30.82 7.92
CA THR A 406 23.49 30.37 8.88
C THR A 406 22.91 30.36 10.30
N PRO A 407 23.43 29.51 11.21
CA PRO A 407 22.91 29.40 12.58
C PRO A 407 22.81 30.75 13.30
N GLU A 408 23.77 31.67 13.08
CA GLU A 408 23.83 32.97 13.74
C GLU A 408 22.64 33.86 13.35
N TYR A 409 22.35 33.97 12.05
CA TYR A 409 21.23 34.79 11.55
C TYR A 409 19.88 34.15 11.88
N VAL A 410 19.78 32.82 11.78
CA VAL A 410 18.56 32.11 12.12
C VAL A 410 18.23 32.25 13.61
N GLU A 411 19.22 32.15 14.51
CA GLU A 411 19.00 32.40 15.94
C GLU A 411 18.51 33.83 16.20
N GLN A 412 19.05 34.83 15.51
CA GLN A 412 18.58 36.22 15.66
C GLN A 412 17.10 36.38 15.27
N VAL A 413 16.67 35.74 14.18
CA VAL A 413 15.25 35.75 13.77
C VAL A 413 14.39 35.00 14.79
N ILE A 414 14.84 33.84 15.30
CA ILE A 414 14.14 33.11 16.38
C ILE A 414 13.97 34.00 17.61
N LYS A 415 15.02 34.73 18.01
CA LYS A 415 15.01 35.64 19.15
C LYS A 415 14.01 36.79 18.97
N ALA A 416 13.92 37.35 17.76
CA ALA A 416 13.05 38.47 17.42
C ALA A 416 11.58 38.05 17.25
N GLU A 417 11.33 36.95 16.55
CA GLU A 417 10.00 36.52 16.16
C GLU A 417 9.33 35.58 17.17
N ARG A 418 10.12 34.88 17.99
CA ARG A 418 9.64 33.87 18.96
C ARG A 418 8.66 32.87 18.34
N PRO A 419 9.05 32.19 17.23
CA PRO A 419 8.23 31.11 16.68
C PRO A 419 8.12 29.96 17.69
N ASN A 420 7.02 29.21 17.66
CA ASN A 420 6.88 27.99 18.46
C ASN A 420 6.95 26.71 17.61
N GLY A 421 7.17 26.85 16.30
CA GLY A 421 7.50 25.76 15.40
C GLY A 421 8.52 26.17 14.35
N VAL A 422 9.28 25.20 13.84
CA VAL A 422 10.21 25.40 12.71
C VAL A 422 10.08 24.26 11.69
N LEU A 423 10.17 24.60 10.41
CA LEU A 423 10.22 23.66 9.29
C LEU A 423 11.59 23.75 8.61
N LEU A 424 12.29 22.61 8.56
CA LEU A 424 13.66 22.49 8.05
C LEU A 424 13.73 21.74 6.70
N THR A 425 12.70 20.99 6.35
CA THR A 425 12.71 20.01 5.24
C THR A 425 12.33 20.59 3.88
N PHE A 426 12.05 21.89 3.79
CA PHE A 426 11.60 22.54 2.55
C PHE A 426 12.64 23.46 1.90
N GLY A 427 13.85 23.54 2.47
CA GLY A 427 14.90 24.47 2.06
C GLY A 427 16.18 23.81 1.54
N GLY A 428 16.12 22.53 1.16
CA GLY A 428 17.27 21.76 0.68
C GLY A 428 18.33 21.52 1.75
N GLN A 429 19.55 21.19 1.33
CA GLN A 429 20.64 20.83 2.24
C GLN A 429 21.06 22.00 3.12
N THR A 430 21.01 23.24 2.60
CA THR A 430 21.39 24.43 3.37
C THR A 430 20.50 24.61 4.61
N ALA A 431 19.18 24.52 4.44
CA ALA A 431 18.25 24.63 5.57
C ALA A 431 18.38 23.46 6.56
N LEU A 432 18.58 22.25 6.03
CA LEU A 432 18.71 21.04 6.82
C LEU A 432 19.98 21.08 7.69
N ASN A 433 21.14 21.36 7.09
CA ASN A 433 22.42 21.48 7.81
C ASN A 433 22.37 22.61 8.85
N CYS A 434 21.80 23.77 8.49
CA CYS A 434 21.60 24.86 9.44
C CYS A 434 20.72 24.42 10.63
N GLY A 435 19.64 23.68 10.37
CA GLY A 435 18.77 23.12 11.40
C GLY A 435 19.48 22.12 12.31
N VAL A 436 20.31 21.24 11.77
CA VAL A 436 21.10 20.27 12.55
C VAL A 436 22.09 21.01 13.48
N GLU A 437 22.78 22.03 13.00
CA GLU A 437 23.72 22.81 13.82
C GLU A 437 23.00 23.65 14.91
N LEU A 438 21.81 24.18 14.61
CA LEU A 438 20.96 24.86 15.60
C LEU A 438 20.48 23.92 16.71
N GLU A 439 20.17 22.67 16.37
CA GLU A 439 19.81 21.66 17.37
C GLU A 439 21.02 21.27 18.22
N LYS A 440 22.18 20.99 17.59
CA LYS A 440 23.42 20.65 18.32
C LYS A 440 23.86 21.75 19.29
N SER A 441 23.67 23.01 18.91
CA SER A 441 23.96 24.17 19.76
C SER A 441 22.87 24.47 20.81
N GLY A 442 21.78 23.68 20.84
CA GLY A 442 20.71 23.77 21.82
C GLY A 442 19.79 24.99 21.63
N VAL A 443 19.82 25.64 20.46
CA VAL A 443 19.06 26.87 20.18
C VAL A 443 17.56 26.59 20.21
N PHE A 444 17.09 25.50 19.61
CA PHE A 444 15.66 25.19 19.60
C PHE A 444 15.11 24.97 21.02
N SER A 445 15.84 24.24 21.85
CA SER A 445 15.50 24.05 23.27
C SER A 445 15.53 25.38 24.05
N LYS A 446 16.57 26.20 23.86
CA LYS A 446 16.74 27.51 24.52
C LYS A 446 15.57 28.47 24.26
N TYR A 447 14.98 28.44 23.07
CA TYR A 447 13.86 29.31 22.69
C TYR A 447 12.50 28.60 22.64
N ASN A 448 12.44 27.34 23.07
CA ASN A 448 11.23 26.50 23.03
C ASN A 448 10.57 26.43 21.64
N VAL A 449 11.40 26.23 20.61
CA VAL A 449 10.96 26.05 19.23
C VAL A 449 10.89 24.55 18.95
N LYS A 450 9.73 24.04 18.54
CA LYS A 450 9.60 22.62 18.17
C LYS A 450 9.86 22.43 16.68
N ILE A 451 10.65 21.42 16.34
CA ILE A 451 10.83 21.01 14.95
C ILE A 451 9.56 20.27 14.51
N LEU A 452 8.98 20.70 13.40
CA LEU A 452 7.73 20.13 12.88
C LEU A 452 8.03 19.17 11.72
N GLY A 453 7.31 18.05 11.68
CA GLY A 453 7.51 17.01 10.66
C GLY A 453 8.52 15.96 11.11
N THR A 454 9.42 15.54 10.21
CA THR A 454 10.44 14.53 10.50
C THR A 454 11.32 14.97 11.67
N PRO A 455 11.45 14.16 12.73
CA PRO A 455 12.34 14.47 13.84
C PRO A 455 13.78 14.66 13.37
N ILE A 456 14.51 15.61 13.99
CA ILE A 456 15.89 15.91 13.63
C ILE A 456 16.83 14.72 13.78
N GLN A 457 16.56 13.84 14.75
CA GLN A 457 17.30 12.59 14.93
C GLN A 457 17.14 11.67 13.71
N SER A 458 15.93 11.54 13.16
CA SER A 458 15.69 10.77 11.94
C SER A 458 16.41 11.40 10.74
N ILE A 459 16.45 12.72 10.65
CA ILE A 459 17.22 13.42 9.63
C ILE A 459 18.71 13.05 9.72
N ILE A 460 19.30 13.15 10.92
CA ILE A 460 20.71 12.79 11.16
C ILE A 460 20.97 11.33 10.80
N GLU A 461 20.09 10.41 11.24
CA GLU A 461 20.19 8.98 10.94
C GLU A 461 20.12 8.67 9.44
N THR A 462 19.43 9.48 8.64
CA THR A 462 19.38 9.30 7.17
C THR A 462 20.53 9.98 6.42
N GLU A 463 21.10 11.05 6.97
CA GLU A 463 22.19 11.80 6.34
C GLU A 463 23.57 11.20 6.65
N ASP A 464 23.74 10.58 7.83
CA ASP A 464 24.92 9.82 8.19
C ASP A 464 24.84 8.40 7.61
N ARG A 465 25.79 8.06 6.74
CA ARG A 465 25.80 6.79 6.01
C ARG A 465 25.95 5.57 6.90
N LYS A 466 26.69 5.69 8.01
CA LYS A 466 26.88 4.59 8.94
C LYS A 466 25.62 4.38 9.75
N MET A 467 25.04 5.45 10.31
CA MET A 467 23.80 5.36 11.06
C MET A 467 22.66 4.84 10.19
N PHE A 468 22.60 5.26 8.92
CA PHE A 468 21.63 4.76 7.96
C PHE A 468 21.76 3.24 7.76
N ALA A 469 22.98 2.75 7.48
CA ALA A 469 23.23 1.32 7.32
C ALA A 469 22.87 0.50 8.56
N GLU A 470 23.24 1.00 9.75
CA GLU A 470 22.87 0.38 11.04
C GLU A 470 21.35 0.31 11.20
N ARG A 471 20.62 1.40 10.92
CA ARG A 471 19.15 1.43 10.97
C ARG A 471 18.49 0.47 10.00
N ILE A 472 18.97 0.37 8.77
CA ILE A 472 18.40 -0.57 7.78
C ILE A 472 18.64 -2.02 8.22
N ASN A 473 19.83 -2.33 8.75
CA ASN A 473 20.16 -3.65 9.27
C ASN A 473 19.31 -4.06 10.49
N GLU A 474 18.87 -3.11 11.34
CA GLU A 474 17.96 -3.38 12.46
C GLU A 474 16.62 -4.00 12.01
N PHE A 475 16.19 -3.70 10.78
CA PHE A 475 14.96 -4.24 10.17
C PHE A 475 15.19 -5.53 9.36
N GLY A 476 16.43 -6.03 9.31
CA GLY A 476 16.79 -7.19 8.48
C GLY A 476 16.90 -6.91 6.99
N GLU A 477 16.82 -5.63 6.60
CA GLU A 477 17.01 -5.17 5.24
C GLU A 477 18.49 -5.03 4.89
N GLN A 478 18.82 -5.02 3.59
CA GLN A 478 20.20 -5.07 3.13
C GLN A 478 20.66 -3.75 2.52
N VAL A 479 21.86 -3.33 2.91
CA VAL A 479 22.62 -2.28 2.21
C VAL A 479 23.83 -2.90 1.50
N ALA A 480 24.29 -2.26 0.44
CA ALA A 480 25.55 -2.64 -0.18
C ALA A 480 26.69 -2.54 0.86
N PRO A 481 27.67 -3.47 0.84
CA PRO A 481 28.85 -3.38 1.69
C PRO A 481 29.49 -1.99 1.56
N SER A 482 29.61 -1.30 2.67
CA SER A 482 30.05 0.10 2.70
C SER A 482 30.71 0.43 4.04
N GLU A 483 31.53 1.48 4.04
CA GLU A 483 32.23 1.96 5.23
C GLU A 483 32.25 3.49 5.20
N ALA A 484 31.89 4.12 6.32
CA ALA A 484 32.03 5.56 6.49
C ALA A 484 33.45 5.86 6.95
N VAL A 485 34.12 6.76 6.22
CA VAL A 485 35.54 7.10 6.40
C VAL A 485 35.70 8.62 6.47
N CYS A 486 36.70 9.07 7.23
CA CYS A 486 36.99 10.49 7.45
C CYS A 486 38.35 10.92 6.86
N SER A 487 39.10 9.99 6.27
CA SER A 487 40.39 10.27 5.63
C SER A 487 40.59 9.47 4.35
N VAL A 488 41.50 9.97 3.49
CA VAL A 488 41.91 9.29 2.26
C VAL A 488 42.47 7.89 2.55
N GLU A 489 43.30 7.76 3.59
CA GLU A 489 43.90 6.47 3.96
C GLU A 489 42.85 5.44 4.39
N GLU A 490 41.88 5.88 5.19
CA GLU A 490 40.74 5.04 5.57
C GLU A 490 39.93 4.61 4.34
N ALA A 491 39.69 5.52 3.39
CA ALA A 491 38.99 5.23 2.14
C ALA A 491 39.71 4.15 1.31
N LEU A 492 41.03 4.27 1.13
CA LEU A 492 41.82 3.28 0.39
C LEU A 492 41.83 1.92 1.10
N ASN A 493 41.93 1.90 2.42
CA ASN A 493 41.88 0.67 3.22
C ASN A 493 40.51 0.00 3.17
N ALA A 494 39.42 0.78 3.21
CA ALA A 494 38.06 0.29 3.06
C ALA A 494 37.85 -0.31 1.66
N ALA A 495 38.30 0.37 0.61
CA ALA A 495 38.19 -0.14 -0.76
C ALA A 495 38.98 -1.43 -1.01
N LYS A 496 40.15 -1.61 -0.36
CA LYS A 496 40.88 -2.88 -0.37
C LYS A 496 40.11 -4.04 0.25
N ARG A 497 39.28 -3.77 1.28
CA ARG A 497 38.42 -4.78 1.91
C ARG A 497 37.16 -5.07 1.10
N ILE A 498 36.52 -4.04 0.55
CA ILE A 498 35.28 -4.15 -0.21
C ILE A 498 35.52 -4.74 -1.61
N GLY A 499 36.62 -4.34 -2.25
CA GLY A 499 36.96 -4.67 -3.63
C GLY A 499 36.48 -3.61 -4.63
N TYR A 500 37.31 -3.32 -5.63
CA TYR A 500 36.97 -2.42 -6.72
C TYR A 500 36.04 -3.09 -7.75
N PRO A 501 35.16 -2.34 -8.44
CA PRO A 501 35.00 -0.89 -8.34
C PRO A 501 34.20 -0.45 -7.10
N VAL A 502 34.51 0.74 -6.57
CA VAL A 502 33.83 1.35 -5.43
C VAL A 502 33.17 2.67 -5.80
N MET A 503 32.19 3.08 -5.01
CA MET A 503 31.49 4.37 -5.16
C MET A 503 31.74 5.21 -3.90
N ALA A 504 32.44 6.33 -4.06
CA ALA A 504 32.63 7.32 -3.00
C ALA A 504 31.45 8.31 -3.03
N ARG A 505 30.85 8.59 -1.86
CA ARG A 505 29.78 9.59 -1.71
C ARG A 505 29.99 10.40 -0.44
N ALA A 506 29.84 11.71 -0.52
CA ALA A 506 29.88 12.58 0.63
C ALA A 506 28.62 12.41 1.52
N ALA A 507 28.79 12.62 2.83
CA ALA A 507 27.69 12.71 3.79
C ALA A 507 27.19 14.17 3.88
N PHE A 508 25.94 14.38 4.32
CA PHE A 508 25.32 15.70 4.45
C PHE A 508 25.36 16.56 3.16
N SER A 509 25.27 15.89 2.01
CA SER A 509 25.29 16.52 0.69
C SER A 509 24.18 15.97 -0.20
N LEU A 510 23.72 16.81 -1.14
CA LEU A 510 22.70 16.46 -2.14
C LEU A 510 23.27 16.53 -3.56
N GLY A 511 22.59 15.90 -4.52
CA GLY A 511 22.92 16.02 -5.95
C GLY A 511 24.22 15.34 -6.38
N GLY A 512 24.81 14.49 -5.53
CA GLY A 512 26.07 13.79 -5.84
C GLY A 512 27.31 14.66 -5.70
N LEU A 513 27.22 15.79 -5.00
CA LEU A 513 28.39 16.64 -4.73
C LEU A 513 29.50 15.83 -4.05
N GLY A 514 30.69 15.84 -4.64
CA GLY A 514 31.84 15.07 -4.15
C GLY A 514 31.68 13.54 -4.28
N SER A 515 30.79 13.06 -5.15
CA SER A 515 30.57 11.62 -5.37
C SER A 515 31.15 11.15 -6.71
N GLY A 516 31.59 9.89 -6.78
CA GLY A 516 32.14 9.29 -8.00
C GLY A 516 32.41 7.79 -7.89
N PHE A 517 32.47 7.13 -9.05
CA PHE A 517 32.99 5.76 -9.15
C PHE A 517 34.51 5.79 -9.21
N ALA A 518 35.15 4.85 -8.52
CA ALA A 518 36.57 4.56 -8.63
C ALA A 518 36.74 3.09 -9.00
N ASP A 519 37.33 2.84 -10.15
CA ASP A 519 37.70 1.50 -10.62
C ASP A 519 39.10 1.09 -10.10
N SER A 520 39.85 2.04 -9.53
CA SER A 520 41.21 1.82 -9.01
C SER A 520 41.55 2.67 -7.77
N GLU A 521 42.67 2.32 -7.11
CA GLU A 521 43.20 3.05 -5.94
C GLU A 521 43.56 4.50 -6.27
N GLU A 522 44.14 4.75 -7.44
CA GLU A 522 44.49 6.09 -7.91
C GLU A 522 43.24 6.97 -8.12
N GLU A 523 42.19 6.41 -8.73
CA GLU A 523 40.92 7.11 -8.92
C GLU A 523 40.25 7.45 -7.59
N LEU A 524 40.28 6.52 -6.63
CA LEU A 524 39.70 6.74 -5.31
C LEU A 524 40.48 7.80 -4.51
N GLU A 525 41.80 7.78 -4.57
CA GLU A 525 42.63 8.81 -3.93
C GLU A 525 42.31 10.20 -4.49
N ASN A 526 42.23 10.32 -5.81
CA ASN A 526 41.89 11.57 -6.48
C ASN A 526 40.50 12.08 -6.07
N LEU A 527 39.49 11.19 -6.01
CA LEU A 527 38.15 11.54 -5.56
C LEU A 527 38.13 11.96 -4.08
N SER A 528 38.82 11.22 -3.21
CA SER A 528 38.82 11.46 -1.77
C SER A 528 39.57 12.73 -1.36
N ARG A 529 40.46 13.24 -2.22
CA ARG A 529 41.17 14.51 -2.02
C ARG A 529 40.38 15.73 -2.47
N GLN A 530 39.30 15.55 -3.23
CA GLN A 530 38.49 16.69 -3.66
C GLN A 530 37.88 17.37 -2.42
N PRO A 531 38.03 18.70 -2.27
CA PRO A 531 37.40 19.42 -1.17
C PRO A 531 35.89 19.26 -1.26
N LEU A 532 35.30 18.73 -0.20
CA LEU A 532 33.86 18.79 0.04
C LEU A 532 33.55 20.26 0.36
N ALA A 533 32.76 20.90 -0.51
CA ALA A 533 32.53 22.34 -0.52
C ALA A 533 31.94 22.89 0.78
#